data_AF-K2BRB0-F1
#
_entry.id   AF-K2BRB0-F1
#
_cell.length_a   1.000
_cell.length_b   1.000
_cell.length_c   1.000
_cell.angle_alpha   90.00
_cell.angle_beta   90.00
_cell.angle_gamma   90.00
#
_symmetry.space_group_name_H-M   'P 1'
#
loop_
_entity.id
_entity.type
_entity.pdbx_description
1 polymer ?
#
loop_
_entity_poly.entity_id
_entity_poly.type
_entity_poly.pdbx_seq_one_letter_code
_entity_poly.pdbx_strand_id
1 'polypeptide(L)'
;MLNTLYLYLVRGADDFLVFRTLSILSGITSLWLLSYIAKIEWGKTQSMLVLILAGSSYPLLLYFSEARGYALAICMSLIVYIAFRRFHADSTNTSLVVFWLASCAGIMAHATFLMVTITLLISGFTAKSYSGSGIQTSPIRRLLPHLPIIGFFAWWYNFYLIDMEIGGGPIFSGNQLFGQTAAFLLGFPDQPAGMLLAAAIFVITLFVGLRRLYQTRGNWQTFTGMLFLAPLFMLIASQSPFLYFRYFIICFP
;
A
#
# COMPACT_ATOMS: atom_id res chain seq x y z
N MET A 1 -15.96 -0.64 -4.14
CA MET A 1 -16.79 -0.74 -5.35
C MET A 1 -16.42 -1.88 -6.26
N LEU A 2 -15.16 -2.01 -6.71
CA LEU A 2 -14.78 -3.09 -7.63
C LEU A 2 -15.06 -4.47 -7.02
N ASN A 3 -14.76 -4.63 -5.73
CA ASN A 3 -15.10 -5.84 -5.00
C ASN A 3 -16.61 -6.12 -4.99
N THR A 4 -17.43 -5.09 -4.74
CA THR A 4 -18.90 -5.19 -4.76
C THR A 4 -19.42 -5.58 -6.14
N LEU A 5 -18.86 -4.99 -7.20
CA LEU A 5 -19.21 -5.33 -8.58
C LEU A 5 -18.85 -6.78 -8.89
N TYR A 6 -17.66 -7.23 -8.49
CA TYR A 6 -17.26 -8.62 -8.63
C TYR A 6 -18.22 -9.56 -7.91
N LEU A 7 -18.51 -9.30 -6.63
CA LEU A 7 -19.46 -10.10 -5.83
C LEU A 7 -20.86 -10.10 -6.45
N TYR A 8 -21.30 -9.01 -7.05
CA TYR A 8 -22.56 -8.94 -7.78
C TYR A 8 -22.55 -9.85 -9.02
N LEU A 9 -21.46 -9.88 -9.78
CA LEU A 9 -21.32 -10.74 -10.95
C LEU A 9 -21.31 -12.22 -10.58
N VAL A 10 -20.70 -12.59 -9.44
CA VAL A 10 -20.63 -13.97 -8.97
C VAL A 10 -21.73 -14.37 -7.99
N ARG A 11 -22.75 -13.53 -7.80
CA ARG A 11 -23.82 -13.72 -6.79
C ARG A 11 -24.57 -15.05 -6.88
N GLY A 12 -24.60 -15.68 -8.06
CA GLY A 12 -25.28 -16.94 -8.31
C GLY A 12 -24.38 -18.17 -8.21
N ALA A 13 -23.11 -18.01 -7.80
CA ALA A 13 -22.22 -19.14 -7.56
C ALA A 13 -22.40 -19.66 -6.13
N ASP A 14 -22.56 -20.97 -5.98
CA ASP A 14 -22.69 -21.62 -4.66
C ASP A 14 -21.33 -21.89 -3.99
N ASP A 15 -20.22 -21.73 -4.72
CA ASP A 15 -18.87 -22.03 -4.24
C ASP A 15 -18.19 -20.83 -3.58
N PHE A 16 -17.79 -21.00 -2.31
CA PHE A 16 -17.09 -19.99 -1.53
C PHE A 16 -15.76 -19.54 -2.15
N LEU A 17 -15.10 -20.40 -2.94
CA LEU A 17 -13.85 -20.08 -3.61
C LEU A 17 -14.06 -19.03 -4.72
N VAL A 18 -15.20 -19.05 -5.40
CA VAL A 18 -15.51 -18.10 -6.47
C VAL A 18 -15.56 -16.68 -5.89
N PHE A 19 -16.20 -16.48 -4.73
CA PHE A 19 -16.23 -15.18 -4.06
C PHE A 19 -14.85 -14.66 -3.65
N ARG A 20 -13.88 -15.56 -3.41
CA ARG A 20 -12.52 -15.22 -2.98
C ARG A 20 -11.50 -15.18 -4.11
N THR A 21 -11.85 -15.67 -5.31
CA THR A 21 -10.91 -15.84 -6.43
C THR A 21 -10.22 -14.52 -6.79
N LEU A 22 -10.96 -13.40 -6.87
CA LEU A 22 -10.36 -12.09 -7.13
C LEU A 22 -9.32 -11.70 -6.07
N SER A 23 -9.60 -11.95 -4.79
CA SER A 23 -8.69 -11.63 -3.69
C SER A 23 -7.44 -12.51 -3.74
N ILE A 24 -7.62 -13.81 -3.94
CA ILE A 24 -6.53 -14.80 -4.02
C ILE A 24 -5.61 -14.49 -5.20
N LEU A 25 -6.16 -14.25 -6.39
CA LEU A 25 -5.38 -13.91 -7.59
C LEU A 25 -4.63 -12.58 -7.40
N SER A 26 -5.27 -11.59 -6.80
CA SER A 26 -4.63 -10.31 -6.49
C SER A 26 -3.50 -10.49 -5.47
N GLY A 27 -3.68 -11.34 -4.46
CA GLY A 27 -2.66 -11.67 -3.47
C GLY A 27 -1.45 -12.38 -4.07
N ILE A 28 -1.67 -13.41 -4.89
CA ILE A 28 -0.62 -14.12 -5.63
C ILE A 28 0.15 -13.14 -6.53
N THR A 29 -0.56 -12.29 -7.27
CA THR A 29 0.04 -11.28 -8.14
C THR A 29 0.85 -10.27 -7.32
N SER A 30 0.37 -9.88 -6.14
CA SER A 30 1.07 -8.97 -5.24
C SER A 30 2.39 -9.55 -4.74
N LEU A 31 2.43 -10.81 -4.33
CA LEU A 31 3.66 -11.50 -3.91
C LEU A 31 4.66 -11.61 -5.07
N TRP A 32 4.18 -11.90 -6.28
CA TRP A 32 5.01 -11.93 -7.47
C TRP A 32 5.58 -10.56 -7.81
N LEU A 33 4.76 -9.50 -7.79
CA LEU A 33 5.18 -8.12 -8.06
C LEU A 33 6.18 -7.61 -7.02
N LEU A 34 5.96 -7.88 -5.74
CA LEU A 34 6.92 -7.55 -4.67
C LEU A 34 8.28 -8.19 -4.92
N SER A 35 8.27 -9.49 -5.23
CA SER A 35 9.49 -10.24 -5.54
C SER A 35 10.18 -9.69 -6.78
N TYR A 36 9.42 -9.33 -7.81
CA TYR A 36 9.92 -8.70 -9.03
C TYR A 36 10.57 -7.34 -8.77
N ILE A 37 9.91 -6.46 -8.01
CA ILE A 37 10.46 -5.15 -7.60
C ILE A 37 11.77 -5.35 -6.83
N ALA A 38 11.76 -6.21 -5.81
CA ALA A 38 12.94 -6.50 -4.99
C ALA A 38 14.10 -7.10 -5.81
N LYS A 39 13.79 -7.94 -6.81
CA LYS A 39 14.80 -8.51 -7.71
C LYS A 39 15.51 -7.44 -8.54
N ILE A 40 14.76 -6.48 -9.06
CA ILE A 40 15.30 -5.38 -9.88
C ILE A 40 16.12 -4.42 -9.02
N GLU A 41 15.64 -4.09 -7.83
CA GLU A 41 16.28 -3.08 -6.97
C GLU A 41 17.47 -3.63 -6.19
N TRP A 42 17.40 -4.88 -5.73
CA TRP A 42 18.36 -5.41 -4.75
C TRP A 42 18.96 -6.76 -5.11
N GLY A 43 18.41 -7.47 -6.10
CA GLY A 43 18.92 -8.77 -6.57
C GLY A 43 18.12 -9.98 -6.09
N LYS A 44 18.57 -11.17 -6.52
CA LYS A 44 17.81 -12.44 -6.38
C LYS A 44 17.63 -12.87 -4.91
N THR A 45 18.65 -12.71 -4.08
CA THR A 45 18.60 -13.13 -2.67
C THR A 45 17.58 -12.31 -1.88
N GLN A 46 17.58 -11.00 -2.08
CA GLN A 46 16.67 -10.06 -1.43
C GLN A 46 15.24 -10.26 -1.92
N SER A 47 15.06 -10.55 -3.22
CA SER A 47 13.77 -10.96 -3.78
C SER A 47 13.18 -12.18 -3.04
N MET A 48 14.01 -13.20 -2.79
CA MET A 48 13.56 -14.38 -2.04
C MET A 48 13.22 -14.04 -0.59
N LEU A 49 14.01 -13.20 0.08
CA LEU A 49 13.72 -12.76 1.44
C LEU A 49 12.40 -11.98 1.53
N VAL A 50 12.14 -11.07 0.58
CA VAL A 50 10.88 -10.33 0.49
C VAL A 50 9.71 -11.28 0.27
N LEU A 51 9.85 -12.27 -0.61
CA LEU A 51 8.81 -13.28 -0.83
C LEU A 51 8.52 -14.08 0.44
N ILE A 52 9.55 -14.51 1.17
CA ILE A 52 9.39 -15.25 2.42
C ILE A 52 8.71 -14.38 3.47
N LEU A 53 9.20 -13.16 3.70
CA LEU A 53 8.65 -12.24 4.71
C LEU A 53 7.19 -11.86 4.40
N ALA A 54 6.89 -11.50 3.15
CA ALA A 54 5.53 -11.15 2.74
C ALA A 54 4.60 -12.38 2.73
N GLY A 55 5.11 -13.52 2.27
CA GLY A 55 4.39 -14.78 2.21
C GLY A 55 4.15 -15.45 3.57
N SER A 56 4.96 -15.15 4.58
CA SER A 56 4.74 -15.59 5.96
C SER A 56 4.03 -14.56 6.84
N SER A 57 3.76 -13.37 6.31
CA SER A 57 3.09 -12.30 7.06
C SER A 57 1.61 -12.64 7.25
N TYR A 58 1.20 -12.88 8.51
CA TYR A 58 -0.17 -13.21 8.84
C TYR A 58 -1.20 -12.20 8.29
N PRO A 59 -1.00 -10.87 8.47
CA PRO A 59 -1.93 -9.89 7.93
C PRO A 59 -2.08 -9.97 6.39
N LEU A 60 -0.98 -10.12 5.65
CA LEU A 60 -1.05 -10.20 4.19
C LEU A 60 -1.78 -11.45 3.73
N LEU A 61 -1.45 -12.62 4.30
CA LEU A 61 -2.14 -13.88 3.98
C LEU A 61 -3.63 -13.80 4.31
N LEU A 62 -3.99 -13.25 5.47
CA LEU A 62 -5.38 -13.08 5.88
C LEU A 62 -6.13 -12.23 4.86
N TYR A 63 -5.63 -11.04 4.52
CA TYR A 63 -6.32 -10.13 3.61
C TYR A 63 -6.25 -10.52 2.13
N PHE A 64 -5.32 -11.39 1.73
CA PHE A 64 -5.33 -12.06 0.43
C PHE A 64 -6.40 -13.14 0.33
N SER A 65 -6.89 -13.65 1.45
CA SER A 65 -7.99 -14.63 1.49
C SER A 65 -9.37 -13.99 1.69
N GLU A 66 -9.43 -12.75 2.21
CA GLU A 66 -10.68 -12.04 2.44
C GLU A 66 -11.17 -11.29 1.20
N ALA A 67 -12.44 -11.46 0.84
CA ALA A 67 -13.09 -10.73 -0.25
C ALA A 67 -13.54 -9.32 0.18
N ARG A 68 -12.60 -8.49 0.66
CA ARG A 68 -12.83 -7.12 1.17
C ARG A 68 -12.15 -6.02 0.34
N GLY A 69 -11.51 -6.38 -0.77
CA GLY A 69 -10.85 -5.42 -1.69
C GLY A 69 -9.42 -5.03 -1.32
N TYR A 70 -8.93 -5.38 -0.12
CA TYR A 70 -7.55 -5.10 0.31
C TYR A 70 -6.49 -5.71 -0.63
N ALA A 71 -6.64 -6.99 -0.99
CA ALA A 71 -5.69 -7.67 -1.87
C ALA A 71 -5.58 -6.98 -3.24
N LEU A 72 -6.71 -6.58 -3.82
CA LEU A 72 -6.74 -5.86 -5.08
C LEU A 72 -6.12 -4.47 -4.93
N ALA A 73 -6.40 -3.76 -3.85
CA ALA A 73 -5.79 -2.46 -3.57
C ALA A 73 -4.26 -2.55 -3.41
N ILE A 74 -3.76 -3.58 -2.74
CA ILE A 74 -2.33 -3.89 -2.64
C ILE A 74 -1.74 -4.23 -4.01
N CYS A 75 -2.40 -5.08 -4.79
CA CYS A 75 -1.93 -5.41 -6.14
C CYS A 75 -1.82 -4.15 -7.01
N MET A 76 -2.83 -3.28 -6.97
CA MET A 76 -2.82 -2.02 -7.69
C MET A 76 -1.75 -1.06 -7.16
N SER A 77 -1.43 -1.06 -5.86
CA SER A 77 -0.42 -0.15 -5.31
C SER A 77 0.97 -0.47 -5.86
N LEU A 78 1.27 -1.76 -6.01
CA LEU A 78 2.50 -2.25 -6.61
C LEU A 78 2.59 -1.93 -8.11
N ILE A 79 1.49 -2.11 -8.85
CA ILE A 79 1.42 -1.73 -10.28
C ILE A 79 1.63 -0.22 -10.44
N VAL A 80 0.96 0.59 -9.62
CA VAL A 80 1.09 2.05 -9.63
C VAL A 80 2.53 2.46 -9.28
N TYR A 81 3.17 1.83 -8.30
CA TYR A 81 4.57 2.08 -7.96
C TYR A 81 5.51 1.79 -9.14
N ILE A 82 5.34 0.64 -9.82
CA ILE A 82 6.15 0.27 -10.99
C ILE A 82 5.93 1.27 -12.14
N ALA A 83 4.67 1.61 -12.44
CA ALA A 83 4.30 2.54 -13.49
C ALA A 83 4.83 3.95 -13.21
N PHE A 84 4.74 4.42 -11.97
CA PHE A 84 5.26 5.70 -11.52
C PHE A 84 6.78 5.78 -11.72
N ARG A 85 7.51 4.73 -11.30
CA ARG A 85 8.97 4.65 -11.49
C ARG A 85 9.35 4.65 -12.97
N ARG A 86 8.65 3.88 -13.79
CA ARG A 86 8.91 3.81 -15.24
C ARG A 86 8.59 5.12 -15.95
N PHE A 87 7.54 5.82 -15.55
CA PHE A 87 7.22 7.15 -16.06
C PHE A 87 8.35 8.14 -15.72
N HIS A 88 8.88 8.13 -14.51
CA HIS A 88 10.00 9.00 -14.14
C HIS A 88 11.34 8.61 -14.78
N ALA A 89 11.54 7.34 -15.15
CA ALA A 89 12.74 6.89 -15.85
C ALA A 89 12.70 7.27 -17.34
N ASP A 90 11.62 6.91 -18.04
CA ASP A 90 11.57 6.92 -19.52
C ASP A 90 10.54 7.91 -20.08
N SER A 91 9.78 8.63 -19.25
CA SER A 91 8.69 9.55 -19.64
C SER A 91 7.66 8.93 -20.60
N THR A 92 7.41 7.62 -20.47
CA THR A 92 6.52 6.89 -21.39
C THR A 92 5.04 7.14 -21.07
N ASN A 93 4.28 7.56 -22.10
CA ASN A 93 2.82 7.77 -21.98
C ASN A 93 2.08 6.51 -21.53
N THR A 94 2.54 5.32 -21.94
CA THR A 94 1.95 4.05 -21.50
C THR A 94 2.04 3.88 -19.99
N SER A 95 3.17 4.23 -19.37
CA SER A 95 3.33 4.15 -17.92
C SER A 95 2.42 5.13 -17.20
N LEU A 96 2.19 6.31 -17.78
CA LEU A 96 1.27 7.31 -17.26
C LEU A 96 -0.19 6.82 -17.29
N VAL A 97 -0.61 6.21 -18.41
CA VAL A 97 -1.96 5.63 -18.53
C VAL A 97 -2.15 4.46 -17.57
N VAL A 98 -1.17 3.56 -17.47
CA VAL A 98 -1.20 2.45 -16.49
C VAL A 98 -1.28 2.99 -15.06
N PHE A 99 -0.51 4.04 -14.75
CA PHE A 99 -0.55 4.71 -13.45
C PHE A 99 -1.95 5.24 -13.13
N TRP A 100 -2.60 5.96 -14.06
CA TRP A 100 -3.95 6.47 -13.86
C TRP A 100 -4.99 5.37 -13.67
N LEU A 101 -5.01 4.38 -14.57
CA LEU A 101 -5.98 3.29 -14.51
C LEU A 101 -5.82 2.47 -13.23
N ALA A 102 -4.59 2.11 -12.87
CA ALA A 102 -4.32 1.33 -11.67
C ALA A 102 -4.60 2.14 -10.39
N SER A 103 -4.35 3.45 -10.36
CA SER A 103 -4.72 4.30 -9.22
C SER A 103 -6.23 4.43 -9.06
N CYS A 104 -6.99 4.64 -10.15
CA CYS A 104 -8.45 4.69 -10.09
C CYS A 104 -9.01 3.34 -9.62
N ALA A 105 -8.50 2.24 -10.18
CA ALA A 105 -8.87 0.89 -9.74
C ALA A 105 -8.53 0.65 -8.27
N GLY A 106 -7.36 1.09 -7.80
CA GLY A 106 -6.94 1.01 -6.40
C GLY A 106 -7.89 1.73 -5.45
N ILE A 107 -8.26 2.98 -5.77
CA ILE A 107 -9.23 3.77 -5.00
C ILE A 107 -10.60 3.08 -4.97
N MET A 108 -11.07 2.59 -6.11
CA MET A 108 -12.34 1.86 -6.20
C MET A 108 -12.32 0.50 -5.50
N ALA A 109 -11.14 -0.11 -5.37
CA ALA A 109 -10.94 -1.35 -4.63
C ALA A 109 -11.02 -1.09 -3.12
N HIS A 110 -10.30 -0.10 -2.61
CA HIS A 110 -10.30 0.25 -1.20
C HIS A 110 -9.88 1.70 -0.92
N ALA A 111 -10.57 2.39 0.01
CA ALA A 111 -10.31 3.81 0.33
C ALA A 111 -8.91 4.08 0.89
N THR A 112 -8.31 3.09 1.58
CA THR A 112 -6.94 3.19 2.12
C THR A 112 -5.89 3.36 1.04
N PHE A 113 -6.22 3.13 -0.23
CA PHE A 113 -5.37 3.45 -1.38
C PHE A 113 -4.92 4.92 -1.41
N LEU A 114 -5.66 5.81 -0.78
CA LEU A 114 -5.26 7.20 -0.62
C LEU A 114 -3.86 7.36 0.00
N MET A 115 -3.47 6.46 0.91
CA MET A 115 -2.13 6.44 1.52
C MET A 115 -1.02 6.25 0.48
N VAL A 116 -1.26 5.38 -0.50
CA VAL A 116 -0.33 5.15 -1.63
C VAL A 116 -0.24 6.41 -2.48
N THR A 117 -1.38 7.01 -2.83
CA THR A 117 -1.42 8.23 -3.65
C THR A 117 -0.66 9.38 -2.99
N ILE A 118 -0.86 9.61 -1.69
CA ILE A 118 -0.15 10.65 -0.93
C ILE A 118 1.35 10.35 -0.89
N THR A 119 1.73 9.09 -0.63
CA THR A 119 3.12 8.67 -0.58
C THR A 119 3.83 8.91 -1.90
N LEU A 120 3.21 8.54 -3.02
CA LEU A 120 3.79 8.72 -4.35
C LEU A 120 3.85 10.20 -4.75
N LEU A 121 2.86 11.01 -4.34
CA LEU A 121 2.90 12.45 -4.52
C LEU A 121 4.11 13.07 -3.79
N ILE A 122 4.29 12.73 -2.51
CA ILE A 122 5.42 13.19 -1.70
C ILE A 122 6.75 12.71 -2.31
N SER A 123 6.82 11.45 -2.73
CA SER A 123 7.98 10.88 -3.41
C SER A 123 8.30 11.64 -4.70
N GLY A 124 7.31 11.97 -5.52
CA GLY A 124 7.49 12.74 -6.75
C GLY A 124 8.09 14.12 -6.55
N PHE A 125 7.73 14.80 -5.44
CA PHE A 125 8.32 16.11 -5.11
C PHE A 125 9.71 16.00 -4.48
N THR A 126 9.96 14.97 -3.69
CA THR A 126 11.20 14.81 -2.93
C THR A 126 12.29 14.06 -3.70
N ALA A 127 11.93 13.29 -4.73
CA ALA A 127 12.87 12.59 -5.59
C ALA A 127 13.89 13.58 -6.16
N LYS A 128 15.15 13.41 -5.74
CA LYS A 128 16.28 14.07 -6.41
C LYS A 128 16.33 13.48 -7.81
N SER A 129 16.32 14.34 -8.82
CA SER A 129 16.38 13.95 -10.25
C SER A 129 17.50 12.93 -10.45
N TYR A 130 17.16 11.64 -10.54
CA TYR A 130 18.14 10.54 -10.62
C TYR A 130 18.87 10.49 -11.96
N SER A 131 18.47 11.33 -12.90
CA SER A 131 19.06 11.46 -14.21
C SER A 131 19.37 12.93 -14.46
N GLY A 132 20.60 13.22 -14.88
CA GLY A 132 21.08 14.53 -15.33
C GLY A 132 20.39 15.05 -16.60
N SER A 133 19.18 14.59 -16.91
CA SER A 133 18.33 15.18 -17.94
C SER A 133 17.60 16.37 -17.34
N GLY A 134 17.87 17.57 -17.84
CA GLY A 134 17.27 18.85 -17.42
C GLY A 134 15.75 18.98 -17.62
N ILE A 135 15.05 17.86 -17.79
CA ILE A 135 13.62 17.75 -18.14
C ILE A 135 12.74 17.65 -16.87
N GLN A 136 13.31 17.39 -15.69
CA GLN A 136 12.60 17.14 -14.42
C GLN A 136 12.60 18.29 -13.39
N THR A 137 12.94 19.52 -13.80
CA THR A 137 13.02 20.66 -12.86
C THR A 137 11.68 21.35 -12.61
N SER A 138 10.69 21.20 -13.50
CA SER A 138 9.40 21.89 -13.33
C SER A 138 8.51 21.15 -12.30
N PRO A 139 8.04 21.83 -11.23
CA PRO A 139 7.11 21.24 -10.26
C PRO A 139 5.78 20.82 -10.91
N ILE A 140 5.38 21.49 -12.00
CA ILE A 140 4.15 21.19 -12.74
C ILE A 140 4.22 19.79 -13.36
N ARG A 141 5.36 19.41 -13.96
CA ARG A 141 5.53 18.07 -14.55
C ARG A 141 5.53 16.94 -13.51
N ARG A 142 5.92 17.25 -12.26
CA ARG A 142 5.84 16.31 -11.13
C ARG A 142 4.40 16.15 -10.63
N LEU A 143 3.61 17.22 -10.68
CA LEU A 143 2.21 17.19 -10.27
C LEU A 143 1.28 16.57 -11.33
N LEU A 144 1.61 16.74 -12.61
CA LEU A 144 0.76 16.36 -13.74
C LEU A 144 0.23 14.91 -13.68
N PRO A 145 1.03 13.88 -13.33
CA PRO A 145 0.52 12.52 -13.23
C PRO A 145 -0.57 12.35 -12.16
N HIS A 146 -0.51 13.15 -11.09
CA HIS A 146 -1.42 13.03 -9.96
C HIS A 146 -2.73 13.80 -10.18
N LEU A 147 -2.79 14.77 -11.08
CA LEU A 147 -4.00 15.59 -11.28
C LEU A 147 -5.24 14.77 -11.63
N PRO A 148 -5.22 13.82 -12.59
CA PRO A 148 -6.39 13.00 -12.87
C PRO A 148 -6.82 12.13 -11.68
N ILE A 149 -5.86 11.66 -10.87
CA ILE A 149 -6.13 10.85 -9.69
C ILE A 149 -6.77 11.68 -8.59
N ILE A 150 -6.28 12.91 -8.37
CA ILE A 150 -6.86 13.85 -7.40
C ILE A 150 -8.29 14.21 -7.83
N GLY A 151 -8.50 14.52 -9.11
CA GLY A 151 -9.83 14.79 -9.65
C GLY A 151 -10.78 13.60 -9.50
N PHE A 152 -10.31 12.39 -9.83
CA PHE A 152 -11.08 11.17 -9.64
C PHE A 152 -11.40 10.91 -8.17
N PHE A 153 -10.44 11.07 -7.27
CA PHE A 153 -10.66 10.91 -5.83
C PHE A 153 -11.66 11.93 -5.29
N ALA A 154 -11.54 13.20 -5.68
CA ALA A 154 -12.49 14.24 -5.27
C ALA A 154 -13.90 13.91 -5.74
N TRP A 155 -14.07 13.51 -7.00
CA TRP A 155 -15.35 13.04 -7.52
C TRP A 155 -15.87 11.83 -6.73
N TRP A 156 -15.05 10.78 -6.59
CA TRP A 156 -15.43 9.55 -5.90
C TRP A 156 -15.80 9.78 -4.43
N TYR A 157 -15.07 10.65 -3.73
CA TYR A 157 -15.34 11.04 -2.35
C TYR A 157 -16.72 11.69 -2.20
N ASN A 158 -17.02 12.68 -3.05
CA ASN A 158 -18.29 13.43 -2.99
C ASN A 158 -19.50 12.54 -3.30
N PHE A 159 -19.36 11.54 -4.16
CA PHE A 159 -20.49 10.67 -4.53
C PHE A 159 -20.69 9.46 -3.62
N TYR A 160 -19.66 9.03 -2.89
CA TYR A 160 -19.71 7.73 -2.21
C TYR A 160 -19.17 7.68 -0.79
N LEU A 161 -18.24 8.56 -0.41
CA LEU A 161 -17.68 8.54 0.95
C LEU A 161 -18.35 9.55 1.88
N ILE A 162 -18.87 10.66 1.36
CA ILE A 162 -19.38 11.74 2.21
C ILE A 162 -20.54 11.29 3.11
N ASP A 163 -21.41 10.42 2.57
CA ASP A 163 -22.57 9.88 3.29
C ASP A 163 -22.31 8.46 3.85
N MET A 164 -21.06 8.00 3.84
CA MET A 164 -20.73 6.65 4.29
C MET A 164 -20.66 6.58 5.82
N GLU A 165 -21.61 5.87 6.42
CA GLU A 165 -21.56 5.56 7.84
C GLU A 165 -20.48 4.49 8.12
N ILE A 166 -19.47 4.87 8.91
CA ILE A 166 -18.43 3.94 9.34
C ILE A 166 -18.97 3.14 10.53
N GLY A 167 -19.34 1.88 10.28
CA GLY A 167 -19.72 0.93 11.32
C GLY A 167 -18.62 0.82 12.40
N GLY A 168 -19.04 0.82 13.67
CA GLY A 168 -18.14 0.84 14.81
C GLY A 168 -17.18 -0.36 14.89
N GLY A 169 -16.29 -0.33 15.89
CA GLY A 169 -15.35 -1.41 16.13
C GLY A 169 -14.84 -1.40 17.58
N PRO A 170 -13.95 -2.34 17.93
CA PRO A 170 -13.21 -2.26 19.18
C PRO A 170 -12.34 -0.98 19.19
N ILE A 171 -12.35 -0.29 20.32
CA ILE A 171 -11.47 0.86 20.58
C ILE A 171 -10.18 0.31 21.16
N PHE A 172 -9.09 0.36 20.40
CA PHE A 172 -7.77 -0.03 20.86
C PHE A 172 -6.95 1.20 21.24
N SER A 173 -6.14 1.07 22.30
CA SER A 173 -5.11 2.08 22.58
C SER A 173 -4.03 2.03 21.48
N GLY A 174 -3.45 3.19 21.13
CA GLY A 174 -2.44 3.26 20.07
C GLY A 174 -1.23 2.35 20.31
N ASN A 175 -0.81 2.19 21.57
CA ASN A 175 0.30 1.31 21.95
C ASN A 175 -0.04 -0.17 21.73
N GLN A 176 -1.26 -0.59 22.11
CA GLN A 176 -1.71 -1.95 21.88
C GLN A 176 -1.82 -2.24 20.39
N LEU A 177 -2.37 -1.31 19.61
CA LEU A 177 -2.46 -1.45 18.16
C LEU A 177 -1.08 -1.63 17.51
N PHE A 178 -0.10 -0.82 17.91
CA PHE A 178 1.26 -0.91 17.40
C PHE A 178 1.91 -2.26 17.76
N GLY A 179 1.81 -2.67 19.03
CA GLY A 179 2.35 -3.95 19.50
C GLY A 179 1.71 -5.15 18.81
N GLN A 180 0.38 -5.15 18.65
CA GLN A 180 -0.35 -6.19 17.92
C GLN A 180 0.02 -6.24 16.44
N THR A 181 0.11 -5.08 15.80
CA THR A 181 0.52 -4.99 14.39
C THR A 181 1.90 -5.58 14.18
N ALA A 182 2.87 -5.21 15.02
CA ALA A 182 4.21 -5.75 14.97
C ALA A 182 4.23 -7.26 15.26
N ALA A 183 3.47 -7.73 16.26
CA ALA A 183 3.36 -9.15 16.59
C ALA A 183 2.82 -9.96 15.40
N PHE A 184 1.73 -9.52 14.78
CA PHE A 184 1.15 -10.20 13.62
C PHE A 184 2.05 -10.15 12.38
N LEU A 185 2.72 -9.02 12.12
CA LEU A 185 3.68 -8.89 11.02
C LEU A 185 4.85 -9.86 11.14
N LEU A 186 5.36 -10.04 12.37
CA LEU A 186 6.56 -10.83 12.65
C LEU A 186 6.26 -12.26 13.14
N GLY A 187 4.99 -12.63 13.29
CA GLY A 187 4.56 -13.96 13.75
C GLY A 187 4.73 -14.22 15.25
N PHE A 188 4.77 -13.19 16.08
CA PHE A 188 4.83 -13.32 17.54
C PHE A 188 3.43 -13.48 18.16
N PRO A 189 3.32 -14.09 19.36
CA PRO A 189 2.05 -14.23 20.06
C PRO A 189 1.45 -12.89 20.50
N ASP A 190 0.11 -12.80 20.49
CA ASP A 190 -0.69 -11.65 20.95
C ASP A 190 -0.75 -11.57 22.49
N GLN A 191 0.42 -11.56 23.13
CA GLN A 191 0.61 -11.39 24.57
C GLN A 191 1.55 -10.20 24.83
N PRO A 192 1.48 -9.51 25.97
CA PRO A 192 2.26 -8.29 26.22
C PRO A 192 3.77 -8.44 25.97
N ALA A 193 4.37 -9.56 26.38
CA ALA A 193 5.78 -9.84 26.15
C ALA A 193 6.11 -10.07 24.66
N GLY A 194 5.25 -10.81 23.95
CA GLY A 194 5.39 -11.05 22.51
C GLY A 194 5.24 -9.76 21.69
N MET A 195 4.26 -8.93 22.04
CA MET A 195 4.05 -7.61 21.43
C MET A 195 5.24 -6.68 21.63
N LEU A 196 5.80 -6.62 22.85
CA LEU A 196 6.95 -5.77 23.15
C LEU A 196 8.19 -6.20 22.37
N LEU A 197 8.46 -7.51 22.33
CA LEU A 197 9.60 -8.05 21.57
C LEU A 197 9.44 -7.81 20.07
N ALA A 198 8.25 -8.06 19.52
CA ALA A 198 7.95 -7.80 18.12
C ALA A 198 8.06 -6.32 17.76
N ALA A 199 7.53 -5.43 18.60
CA ALA A 199 7.63 -3.99 18.44
C ALA A 199 9.10 -3.53 18.43
N ALA A 200 9.94 -4.04 19.33
CA ALA A 200 11.36 -3.73 19.36
C ALA A 200 12.08 -4.18 18.08
N ILE A 201 11.87 -5.42 17.64
CA ILE A 201 12.46 -5.96 16.40
C ILE A 201 11.98 -5.17 15.18
N PHE A 202 10.69 -4.83 15.13
CA PHE A 202 10.09 -4.04 14.06
C PHE A 202 10.74 -2.65 13.97
N VAL A 203 10.84 -1.92 15.08
CA VAL A 203 11.45 -0.58 15.13
C VAL A 203 12.93 -0.63 14.71
N ILE A 204 13.69 -1.61 15.22
CA ILE A 204 15.10 -1.77 14.86
C ILE A 204 15.24 -2.04 13.36
N THR A 205 14.47 -2.99 12.82
CA THR A 205 14.53 -3.37 11.41
C THR A 205 14.14 -2.20 10.51
N LEU A 206 13.09 -1.47 10.88
CA LEU A 206 12.62 -0.29 10.16
C LEU A 206 13.69 0.82 10.17
N PHE A 207 14.27 1.14 11.32
CA PHE A 207 15.27 2.19 11.44
C PHE A 207 16.55 1.84 10.67
N VAL A 208 17.05 0.60 10.82
CA VAL A 208 18.23 0.10 10.09
C VAL A 208 17.96 0.09 8.58
N GLY A 209 16.77 -0.37 8.16
CA GLY A 209 16.35 -0.41 6.77
C GLY A 209 16.30 0.98 6.13
N LEU A 210 15.64 1.94 6.77
CA LEU A 210 15.56 3.32 6.29
C LEU A 210 16.93 4.01 6.29
N ARG A 211 17.75 3.81 7.32
CA ARG A 211 19.12 4.34 7.36
C ARG A 211 19.96 3.78 6.23
N ARG A 212 19.85 2.47 5.94
CA ARG A 212 20.58 1.83 4.84
C ARG A 212 20.11 2.37 3.50
N LEU A 213 18.80 2.50 3.28
CA LEU A 213 18.24 3.10 2.06
C LEU A 213 18.69 4.55 1.89
N TYR A 214 18.78 5.33 2.98
CA TYR A 214 19.31 6.69 2.91
C TYR A 214 20.79 6.69 2.49
N GLN A 215 21.61 5.84 3.09
CA GLN A 215 23.05 5.74 2.79
C GLN A 215 23.35 5.27 1.37
N THR A 216 22.57 4.31 0.85
CA THR A 216 22.76 3.78 -0.52
C THR A 216 22.11 4.63 -1.60
N ARG A 217 21.55 5.80 -1.26
CA ARG A 217 20.71 6.60 -2.17
C ARG A 217 19.61 5.71 -2.80
N GLY A 218 18.92 4.94 -1.98
CA GLY A 218 17.69 4.24 -2.37
C GLY A 218 16.46 5.16 -2.27
N ASN A 219 15.29 4.62 -2.55
CA ASN A 219 14.01 5.33 -2.49
C ASN A 219 13.47 5.50 -1.05
N TRP A 220 14.34 5.91 -0.12
CA TRP A 220 13.99 6.05 1.30
C TRP A 220 12.78 6.97 1.53
N GLN A 221 12.59 7.99 0.68
CA GLN A 221 11.48 8.93 0.75
C GLN A 221 10.12 8.26 0.55
N THR A 222 10.03 7.34 -0.42
CA THR A 222 8.79 6.59 -0.67
C THR A 222 8.46 5.70 0.53
N PHE A 223 9.44 4.97 1.05
CA PHE A 223 9.20 4.09 2.20
C PHE A 223 8.88 4.88 3.47
N THR A 224 9.57 6.00 3.74
CA THR A 224 9.22 6.90 4.85
C THR A 224 7.83 7.49 4.68
N GLY A 225 7.45 7.87 3.46
CA GLY A 225 6.10 8.35 3.15
C GLY A 225 5.05 7.30 3.47
N MET A 226 5.27 6.06 3.04
CA MET A 226 4.33 4.95 3.23
C MET A 226 4.22 4.51 4.69
N LEU A 227 5.34 4.44 5.41
CA LEU A 227 5.39 3.87 6.77
C LEU A 227 5.02 4.89 7.85
N PHE A 228 5.20 6.19 7.59
CA PHE A 228 4.95 7.23 8.59
C PHE A 228 3.95 8.28 8.13
N LEU A 229 4.24 8.97 7.03
CA LEU A 229 3.49 10.17 6.66
C LEU A 229 2.04 9.85 6.29
N ALA A 230 1.83 8.80 5.50
CA ALA A 230 0.50 8.41 5.08
C ALA A 230 -0.37 7.87 6.22
N PRO A 231 0.13 6.96 7.10
CA PRO A 231 -0.59 6.57 8.33
C PRO A 231 -0.90 7.75 9.24
N LEU A 232 0.07 8.65 9.48
CA LEU A 232 -0.12 9.82 10.34
C LEU A 232 -1.19 10.76 9.77
N PHE A 233 -1.13 11.03 8.46
CA PHE A 233 -2.14 11.83 7.79
C PHE A 233 -3.52 11.21 7.93
N MET A 234 -3.64 9.88 7.77
CA MET A 234 -4.91 9.17 7.92
C MET A 234 -5.44 9.25 9.35
N LEU A 235 -4.58 9.12 10.36
CA LEU A 235 -4.95 9.28 11.77
C LEU A 235 -5.51 10.68 12.06
N ILE A 236 -4.86 11.72 11.53
CA ILE A 236 -5.29 13.11 11.70
C ILE A 236 -6.60 13.38 10.95
N ALA A 237 -6.72 12.89 9.72
CA ALA A 237 -7.85 13.17 8.84
C ALA A 237 -9.11 12.39 9.23
N SER A 238 -8.98 11.14 9.68
CA SER A 238 -10.14 10.30 9.97
C SER A 238 -10.79 10.59 11.32
N GLN A 239 -10.05 11.15 12.29
CA GLN A 239 -10.48 11.39 13.67
C GLN A 239 -11.25 10.21 14.32
N SER A 240 -11.08 8.99 13.80
CA SER A 240 -11.93 7.87 14.17
C SER A 240 -11.50 7.29 15.51
N PRO A 241 -12.43 7.03 16.44
CA PRO A 241 -12.10 6.33 17.68
C PRO A 241 -11.74 4.85 17.45
N PHE A 242 -12.00 4.31 16.25
CA PHE A 242 -11.80 2.91 15.92
C PHE A 242 -10.53 2.72 15.10
N LEU A 243 -9.41 2.47 15.79
CA LEU A 243 -8.14 2.16 15.13
C LEU A 243 -7.88 0.65 15.14
N TYR A 244 -7.72 0.08 13.95
CA TYR A 244 -7.42 -1.34 13.75
C TYR A 244 -6.36 -1.52 12.67
N PHE A 245 -5.54 -2.57 12.76
CA PHE A 245 -4.36 -2.74 11.90
C PHE A 245 -4.73 -2.86 10.41
N ARG A 246 -5.96 -3.31 10.12
CA ARG A 246 -6.53 -3.40 8.76
C ARG A 246 -6.50 -2.08 8.00
N TYR A 247 -6.56 -0.95 8.69
CA TYR A 247 -6.52 0.35 8.00
C TYR A 247 -5.13 0.63 7.41
N PHE A 248 -4.08 0.02 7.96
CA PHE A 248 -2.69 0.22 7.55
C PHE A 248 -2.14 -0.92 6.69
N ILE A 249 -2.94 -1.95 6.39
CA ILE A 249 -2.49 -3.14 5.66
C ILE A 249 -1.84 -2.82 4.31
N ILE A 250 -2.29 -1.73 3.67
CA ILE A 250 -1.76 -1.30 2.38
C ILE A 250 -0.30 -0.83 2.46
N CYS A 251 0.19 -0.51 3.65
CA CYS A 251 1.57 -0.09 3.93
C CYS A 251 2.52 -1.26 4.25
N PHE A 252 2.02 -2.49 4.33
CA PHE A 252 2.83 -3.65 4.72
C PHE A 252 3.67 -4.26 3.58
N PRO A 253 3.17 -4.31 2.31
CA PRO A 253 3.98 -4.64 1.15
C PRO A 253 5.17 -3.68 0.96
#